data_AF-A0A1Y0HMI9-F1
#
_entry.id   AF-A0A1Y0HMI9-F1
#
_cell.length_a   1.000
_cell.length_b   1.000
_cell.length_c   1.000
_cell.angle_alpha   90.00
_cell.angle_beta   90.00
_cell.angle_gamma   90.00
#
_symmetry.space_group_name_H-M   'P 1'
#
loop_
_entity.id
_entity.type
_entity.pdbx_description
1 polymer ?
#
loop_
_entity_poly.entity_id
_entity_poly.type
_entity_poly.pdbx_seq_one_letter_code
_entity_poly.pdbx_strand_id
1 'polypeptide(L)'
;MNSAEKQLAILLEFGKVINKTKSLNDVLESMANFARDILQADRCSIFVYNKEKEELWSKVAHEVHPIHVSTQKGVAGYSALSKETQIVVDAYNDYRFNPDVDKATGYLTHTILAVPLLDNQENTIGVFQALNKKEGFFTNVDAELLLLISNYAASAIENAILYDKLRDTQTKIINKLASVAEFKDQETSKHTKRVGLYSALLADKMGLNQDDIYKIELAAPMHDAGKIGITDTILLKPDRLDQEEFDIVKTHTQIGYDLLFDSENEYLKTAALIALEHHEKWDGTGYPLGKKGEEISIFGRIVAIADVFDALISVRTYKPAWSFEEAYDFLKKNRGTHFDPILIDLFSENIERIRAIYLELRD
;
A
#
# COMPACT_ATOMS: atom_id res chain seq x y z
N MET A 1 36.83 18.34 -9.43
CA MET A 1 36.82 17.35 -8.35
C MET A 1 37.62 16.14 -8.78
N ASN A 2 38.50 15.64 -7.91
CA ASN A 2 39.15 14.34 -8.13
C ASN A 2 38.14 13.18 -7.93
N SER A 3 38.53 11.95 -8.27
CA SER A 3 37.63 10.78 -8.19
C SER A 3 37.07 10.55 -6.77
N ALA A 4 37.91 10.71 -5.74
CA ALA A 4 37.51 10.53 -4.35
C ALA A 4 36.49 11.57 -3.87
N GLU A 5 36.65 12.83 -4.27
CA GLU A 5 35.68 13.90 -3.99
C GLU A 5 34.32 13.61 -4.65
N LYS A 6 34.32 13.08 -5.87
CA LYS A 6 33.07 12.68 -6.55
C LYS A 6 32.38 11.53 -5.82
N GLN A 7 33.13 10.50 -5.41
CA GLN A 7 32.59 9.38 -4.62
C GLN A 7 32.03 9.84 -3.26
N LEU A 8 32.67 10.79 -2.59
CA LEU A 8 32.16 11.35 -1.34
C LEU A 8 30.88 12.17 -1.54
N ALA A 9 30.80 12.97 -2.60
CA ALA A 9 29.58 13.70 -2.94
C ALA A 9 28.42 12.74 -3.24
N ILE A 10 28.69 11.63 -3.94
CA ILE A 10 27.74 10.55 -4.19
C ILE A 10 27.19 9.99 -2.88
N LEU A 11 28.07 9.64 -1.93
CA LEU A 11 27.69 9.11 -0.62
C LEU A 11 26.82 10.09 0.19
N LEU A 12 27.23 11.36 0.26
CA LEU A 12 26.54 12.38 1.06
C LEU A 12 25.16 12.71 0.50
N GLU A 13 25.01 12.77 -0.82
CA GLU A 13 23.74 13.11 -1.44
C GLU A 13 22.74 11.96 -1.34
N PHE A 14 23.19 10.70 -1.52
CA PHE A 14 22.33 9.55 -1.30
C PHE A 14 21.88 9.37 0.15
N GLY A 15 22.75 9.67 1.12
CA GLY A 15 22.36 9.70 2.53
C GLY A 15 21.22 10.69 2.83
N LYS A 16 21.12 11.79 2.09
CA LYS A 16 20.02 12.76 2.25
C LYS A 16 18.74 12.33 1.54
N VAL A 17 18.86 11.79 0.32
CA VAL A 17 17.70 11.36 -0.48
C VAL A 17 16.97 10.21 0.23
N ILE A 18 17.70 9.17 0.67
CA ILE A 18 17.10 8.02 1.38
C ILE A 18 16.33 8.45 2.64
N ASN A 19 16.78 9.49 3.33
CA ASN A 19 16.14 9.96 4.56
C ASN A 19 14.96 10.94 4.35
N LYS A 20 14.82 11.54 3.16
CA LYS A 20 13.82 12.59 2.92
C LYS A 20 12.62 12.14 2.08
N THR A 21 12.77 11.14 1.22
CA THR A 21 11.73 10.80 0.25
C THR A 21 10.92 9.58 0.66
N LYS A 22 9.60 9.73 0.63
CA LYS A 22 8.62 8.67 1.02
C LYS A 22 8.28 7.72 -0.13
N SER A 23 8.69 8.04 -1.36
CA SER A 23 8.34 7.29 -2.57
C SER A 23 9.60 6.82 -3.28
N LEU A 24 9.61 5.54 -3.69
CA LEU A 24 10.68 4.97 -4.50
C LEU A 24 10.89 5.76 -5.80
N ASN A 25 9.83 6.32 -6.39
CA ASN A 25 9.94 7.08 -7.65
C ASN A 25 10.81 8.32 -7.45
N ASP A 26 10.58 9.07 -6.37
CA ASP A 26 11.32 10.31 -6.09
C ASP A 26 12.80 10.01 -5.80
N VAL A 27 13.08 8.87 -5.15
CA VAL A 27 14.45 8.40 -4.91
C VAL A 27 15.15 8.10 -6.23
N LEU A 28 14.50 7.31 -7.11
CA LEU A 28 15.06 6.96 -8.41
C LEU A 28 15.25 8.19 -9.32
N GLU A 29 14.32 9.13 -9.27
CA GLU A 29 14.39 10.37 -10.05
C GLU A 29 15.55 11.25 -9.58
N SER A 30 15.72 11.37 -8.26
CA SER A 30 16.87 12.08 -7.67
C SER A 30 18.19 11.42 -8.07
N MET A 31 18.26 10.08 -8.07
CA MET A 31 19.43 9.32 -8.51
C MET A 31 19.76 9.54 -10.00
N ALA A 32 18.74 9.53 -10.86
CA ALA A 32 18.91 9.75 -12.30
C ALA A 32 19.40 11.18 -12.61
N ASN A 33 18.81 12.20 -11.98
CA ASN A 33 19.23 13.59 -12.12
C ASN A 33 20.69 13.77 -11.67
N PHE A 34 21.04 13.21 -10.52
CA PHE A 34 22.38 13.31 -9.97
C PHE A 34 23.43 12.60 -10.84
N ALA A 35 23.11 11.42 -11.36
CA ALA A 35 23.97 10.71 -12.32
C ALA A 35 24.18 11.53 -13.59
N ARG A 36 23.13 12.16 -14.14
CA ARG A 36 23.23 13.03 -15.33
C ARG A 36 24.25 14.15 -15.09
N ASP A 37 24.16 14.81 -13.95
CA ASP A 37 25.00 15.96 -13.63
C ASP A 37 26.46 15.55 -13.34
N ILE A 38 26.69 14.47 -12.59
CA ILE A 38 28.06 13.96 -12.33
C ILE A 38 28.74 13.47 -13.60
N LEU A 39 27.99 12.74 -14.44
CA LEU A 39 28.50 12.17 -15.67
C LEU A 39 28.54 13.20 -16.80
N GLN A 40 28.01 14.41 -16.62
CA GLN A 40 27.88 15.39 -17.71
C GLN A 40 27.21 14.76 -18.95
N ALA A 41 26.16 13.99 -18.72
CA ALA A 41 25.34 13.38 -19.75
C ALA A 41 24.16 14.31 -20.10
N ASP A 42 23.59 14.13 -21.28
CA ASP A 42 22.36 14.81 -21.68
C ASP A 42 21.15 14.19 -20.95
N ARG A 43 21.09 12.84 -20.93
CA ARG A 43 19.99 12.10 -20.30
C ARG A 43 20.49 10.92 -19.49
N CYS A 44 19.80 10.65 -18.39
CA CYS A 44 19.95 9.45 -17.59
C CYS A 44 18.58 8.80 -17.38
N SER A 45 18.53 7.47 -17.43
CA SER A 45 17.29 6.72 -17.28
C SER A 45 17.53 5.44 -16.48
N ILE A 46 16.57 5.13 -15.60
CA ILE A 46 16.54 3.88 -14.87
C ILE A 46 15.39 3.04 -15.44
N PHE A 47 15.76 1.86 -15.93
CA PHE A 47 14.84 0.85 -16.42
C PHE A 47 14.70 -0.25 -15.37
N VAL A 48 13.47 -0.64 -15.04
CA VAL A 48 13.20 -1.76 -14.15
C VAL A 48 12.81 -2.97 -15.00
N TYR A 49 13.37 -4.13 -14.67
CA TYR A 49 13.14 -5.39 -15.39
C TYR A 49 11.85 -6.04 -14.93
N ASN A 50 10.93 -6.29 -15.88
CA ASN A 50 9.76 -7.12 -15.67
C ASN A 50 10.03 -8.53 -16.20
N LYS A 51 10.21 -9.48 -15.29
CA LYS A 51 10.52 -10.88 -15.62
C LYS A 51 9.36 -11.62 -16.31
N GLU A 52 8.11 -11.26 -16.04
CA GLU A 52 6.95 -11.95 -16.64
C GLU A 52 6.73 -11.56 -18.10
N LYS A 53 7.04 -10.30 -18.45
CA LYS A 53 6.88 -9.77 -19.81
C LYS A 53 8.17 -9.73 -20.61
N GLU A 54 9.31 -10.07 -20.01
CA GLU A 54 10.66 -9.89 -20.58
C GLU A 54 10.90 -8.45 -21.10
N GLU A 55 10.41 -7.45 -20.37
CA GLU A 55 10.46 -6.04 -20.77
C GLU A 55 11.18 -5.18 -19.74
N LEU A 56 11.93 -4.19 -20.22
CA LEU A 56 12.47 -3.09 -19.42
C LEU A 56 11.53 -1.90 -19.55
N TRP A 57 11.01 -1.40 -18.43
CA TRP A 57 10.18 -0.20 -18.42
C TRP A 57 10.90 0.93 -17.69
N SER A 58 10.94 2.10 -18.33
CA SER A 58 11.54 3.29 -17.74
C SER A 58 10.66 3.80 -16.61
N LYS A 59 11.19 3.72 -15.38
CA LYS A 59 10.53 4.28 -14.19
C LYS A 59 10.86 5.76 -14.01
N VAL A 60 11.96 6.21 -14.62
CA VAL A 60 12.39 7.61 -14.69
C VAL A 60 12.88 7.91 -16.11
N ALA A 61 12.11 8.72 -16.83
CA ALA A 61 12.52 9.35 -18.08
C ALA A 61 12.48 10.87 -17.88
N HIS A 62 13.61 11.53 -18.06
CA HIS A 62 13.64 12.99 -18.09
C HIS A 62 12.80 13.45 -19.28
N GLU A 63 11.71 14.18 -19.01
CA GLU A 63 10.87 14.89 -20.00
C GLU A 63 10.04 14.01 -20.98
N VAL A 64 9.79 12.72 -20.70
CA VAL A 64 8.96 11.85 -21.57
C VAL A 64 8.09 10.86 -20.79
N HIS A 65 6.97 10.43 -21.38
CA HIS A 65 6.17 9.27 -20.93
C HIS A 65 7.03 8.00 -20.77
N PRO A 66 6.61 7.01 -19.96
CA PRO A 66 7.36 5.77 -19.74
C PRO A 66 7.76 5.09 -21.05
N ILE A 67 9.07 4.88 -21.23
CA ILE A 67 9.62 4.20 -22.40
C ILE A 67 9.73 2.71 -22.11
N HIS A 68 9.13 1.89 -22.98
CA HIS A 68 9.26 0.44 -22.95
C HIS A 68 10.35 0.00 -23.92
N VAL A 69 11.32 -0.77 -23.43
CA VAL A 69 12.42 -1.31 -24.22
C VAL A 69 12.41 -2.83 -24.08
N SER A 70 12.44 -3.54 -25.20
CA SER A 70 12.58 -5.00 -25.19
C SER A 70 13.94 -5.38 -24.60
N THR A 71 13.99 -6.41 -23.77
CA THR A 71 15.25 -6.90 -23.18
C THR A 71 16.12 -7.64 -24.21
N GLN A 72 15.53 -8.08 -25.30
CA GLN A 72 16.21 -8.80 -26.37
C GLN A 72 16.81 -7.87 -27.44
N LYS A 73 16.62 -6.55 -27.33
CA LYS A 73 17.11 -5.54 -28.28
C LYS A 73 17.65 -4.31 -27.56
N GLY A 74 18.60 -3.60 -28.18
CA GLY A 74 19.14 -2.38 -27.60
C GLY A 74 20.32 -2.62 -26.64
N VAL A 75 21.11 -1.58 -26.43
CA VAL A 75 22.29 -1.61 -25.54
C VAL A 75 21.90 -1.89 -24.09
N ALA A 76 20.78 -1.31 -23.62
CA ALA A 76 20.23 -1.60 -22.30
C ALA A 76 19.88 -3.09 -22.13
N GLY A 77 19.17 -3.68 -23.11
CA GLY A 77 18.84 -5.11 -23.09
C GLY A 77 20.08 -6.01 -23.04
N TYR A 78 21.11 -5.67 -23.82
CA TYR A 78 22.38 -6.39 -23.78
C TYR A 78 23.04 -6.32 -22.39
N SER A 79 23.12 -5.13 -21.78
CA SER A 79 23.65 -4.96 -20.42
C SER A 79 22.87 -5.77 -19.37
N ALA A 80 21.53 -5.79 -19.49
CA ALA A 80 20.66 -6.55 -18.60
C ALA A 80 20.93 -8.07 -18.65
N LEU A 81 21.06 -8.61 -19.87
CA LEU A 81 21.25 -10.04 -20.11
C LEU A 81 22.67 -10.51 -19.82
N SER A 82 23.69 -9.73 -20.23
CA SER A 82 25.08 -10.09 -19.99
C SER A 82 25.54 -9.82 -18.56
N LYS A 83 24.83 -8.95 -17.83
CA LYS A 83 25.25 -8.38 -16.52
C LYS A 83 26.58 -7.64 -16.61
N GLU A 84 26.90 -7.10 -17.78
CA GLU A 84 28.13 -6.35 -18.02
C GLU A 84 27.83 -4.89 -18.40
N THR A 85 28.74 -4.01 -17.99
CA THR A 85 28.75 -2.61 -18.40
C THR A 85 29.00 -2.48 -19.90
N GLN A 86 28.20 -1.66 -20.58
CA GLN A 86 28.30 -1.38 -22.00
C GLN A 86 28.66 0.09 -22.23
N ILE A 87 29.74 0.32 -22.97
CA ILE A 87 30.16 1.65 -23.43
C ILE A 87 30.07 1.65 -24.95
N VAL A 88 29.28 2.57 -25.51
CA VAL A 88 29.12 2.76 -26.95
C VAL A 88 29.51 4.19 -27.29
N VAL A 89 30.52 4.31 -28.16
CA VAL A 89 31.08 5.60 -28.58
C VAL A 89 30.40 6.17 -29.83
N ASP A 90 29.74 5.31 -30.61
CA ASP A 90 28.93 5.70 -31.77
C ASP A 90 27.72 4.76 -31.86
N ALA A 91 26.56 5.24 -31.43
CA ALA A 91 25.34 4.47 -31.36
C ALA A 91 24.88 3.95 -32.73
N TYR A 92 24.94 4.77 -33.79
CA TYR A 92 24.44 4.38 -35.12
C TYR A 92 25.35 3.40 -35.84
N ASN A 93 26.59 3.23 -35.37
CA ASN A 93 27.53 2.24 -35.86
C ASN A 93 27.63 0.98 -34.96
N ASP A 94 26.87 0.92 -33.86
CA ASP A 94 26.84 -0.25 -32.97
C ASP A 94 25.66 -1.16 -33.32
N TYR A 95 25.95 -2.43 -33.60
CA TYR A 95 24.93 -3.42 -34.01
C TYR A 95 23.85 -3.67 -32.96
N ARG A 96 24.11 -3.32 -31.68
CA ARG A 96 23.16 -3.50 -30.58
C ARG A 96 22.19 -2.35 -30.44
N PHE A 97 22.51 -1.18 -31.02
CA PHE A 97 21.67 0.00 -30.89
C PHE A 97 20.35 -0.16 -31.66
N ASN A 98 19.25 0.30 -31.05
CA ASN A 98 17.93 0.29 -31.67
C ASN A 98 17.49 1.73 -32.01
N PRO A 99 17.51 2.14 -33.29
CA PRO A 99 17.17 3.50 -33.68
C PRO A 99 15.65 3.79 -33.66
N ASP A 100 14.79 2.80 -33.43
CA ASP A 100 13.34 3.01 -33.49
C ASP A 100 12.85 3.97 -32.39
N VAL A 101 13.52 4.00 -31.24
CA VAL A 101 13.22 4.95 -30.14
C VAL A 101 13.60 6.39 -30.53
N ASP A 102 14.77 6.58 -31.15
CA ASP A 102 15.21 7.88 -31.68
C ASP A 102 14.22 8.39 -32.75
N LYS A 103 13.82 7.52 -33.69
CA LYS A 103 12.84 7.87 -34.74
C LYS A 103 11.48 8.29 -34.17
N ALA A 104 11.01 7.62 -33.12
CA ALA A 104 9.73 7.92 -32.49
C ALA A 104 9.74 9.21 -31.67
N THR A 105 10.88 9.53 -31.03
CA THR A 105 11.00 10.66 -30.11
C THR A 105 11.61 11.91 -30.74
N GLY A 106 12.27 11.78 -31.90
CA GLY A 106 13.05 12.85 -32.52
C GLY A 106 14.38 13.12 -31.81
N TYR A 107 14.76 12.31 -30.82
CA TYR A 107 16.03 12.41 -30.12
C TYR A 107 17.14 11.73 -30.94
N LEU A 108 18.35 12.27 -30.89
CA LEU A 108 19.51 11.70 -31.59
C LEU A 108 20.54 11.19 -30.59
N THR A 109 20.71 9.88 -30.54
CA THR A 109 21.66 9.21 -29.66
C THR A 109 23.03 9.08 -30.34
N HIS A 110 24.07 9.51 -29.66
CA HIS A 110 25.48 9.46 -30.10
C HIS A 110 26.31 8.50 -29.24
N THR A 111 26.29 8.69 -27.92
CA THR A 111 27.08 7.89 -26.97
C THR A 111 26.18 7.28 -25.90
N ILE A 112 26.48 6.05 -25.49
CA ILE A 112 25.68 5.29 -24.53
C ILE A 112 26.61 4.69 -23.49
N LEU A 113 26.24 4.85 -22.22
CA LEU A 113 26.79 4.09 -21.11
C LEU A 113 25.62 3.37 -20.42
N ALA A 114 25.65 2.05 -20.38
CA ALA A 114 24.63 1.25 -19.70
C ALA A 114 25.28 0.30 -18.70
N VAL A 115 24.76 0.24 -17.49
CA VAL A 115 25.20 -0.67 -16.44
C VAL A 115 24.00 -1.45 -15.88
N PRO A 116 24.18 -2.73 -15.50
CA PRO A 116 23.09 -3.51 -14.93
C PRO A 116 22.79 -3.05 -13.51
N LEU A 117 21.52 -3.14 -13.11
CA LEU A 117 21.08 -3.09 -11.72
C LEU A 117 20.91 -4.53 -11.25
N LEU A 118 21.71 -4.93 -10.27
CA LEU A 118 21.73 -6.30 -9.74
C LEU A 118 21.23 -6.32 -8.30
N ASP A 119 20.42 -7.32 -7.94
CA ASP A 119 20.07 -7.59 -6.55
C ASP A 119 21.23 -8.28 -5.79
N ASN A 120 21.05 -8.52 -4.49
CA ASN A 120 22.03 -9.22 -3.65
C ASN A 120 22.33 -10.67 -4.08
N GLN A 121 21.51 -11.26 -4.94
CA GLN A 121 21.69 -12.60 -5.52
C GLN A 121 22.29 -12.54 -6.93
N GLU A 122 22.76 -11.37 -7.35
CA GLU A 122 23.27 -11.06 -8.68
C GLU A 122 22.24 -11.24 -9.81
N ASN A 123 20.94 -11.23 -9.53
CA ASN A 123 19.91 -11.21 -10.57
C ASN A 123 19.71 -9.79 -11.09
N THR A 124 19.47 -9.68 -12.40
CA THR A 124 19.17 -8.39 -13.03
C THR A 124 17.77 -7.92 -12.64
N ILE A 125 17.69 -6.79 -11.95
CA ILE A 125 16.44 -6.11 -11.59
C ILE A 125 16.20 -4.87 -12.45
N GLY A 126 17.18 -4.48 -13.28
CA GLY A 126 17.04 -3.33 -14.17
C GLY A 126 18.35 -2.93 -14.85
N VAL A 127 18.36 -1.74 -15.45
CA VAL A 127 19.52 -1.12 -16.11
C VAL A 127 19.52 0.37 -15.82
N PHE A 128 20.69 0.93 -15.53
CA PHE A 128 20.91 2.37 -15.48
C PHE A 128 21.66 2.79 -16.74
N GLN A 129 21.05 3.69 -17.54
CA GLN A 129 21.61 4.17 -18.79
C GLN A 129 21.86 5.68 -18.74
N ALA A 130 23.02 6.12 -19.22
CA ALA A 130 23.35 7.50 -19.54
C ALA A 130 23.55 7.65 -21.05
N LEU A 131 23.05 8.75 -21.61
CA LEU A 131 23.08 9.07 -23.03
C LEU A 131 23.77 10.40 -23.29
N ASN A 132 24.50 10.48 -24.40
CA ASN A 132 25.12 11.69 -24.94
C ASN A 132 25.96 12.44 -23.90
N LYS A 133 27.19 11.97 -23.69
CA LYS A 133 28.21 12.73 -22.96
C LYS A 133 28.38 14.12 -23.62
N LYS A 134 28.28 15.19 -22.82
CA LYS A 134 28.37 16.58 -23.32
C LYS A 134 29.70 16.88 -24.00
N GLU A 135 30.79 16.31 -23.48
CA GLU A 135 32.13 16.43 -24.07
C GLU A 135 32.78 15.05 -24.19
N GLY A 136 33.15 14.67 -25.42
CA GLY A 136 33.84 13.42 -25.71
C GLY A 136 32.96 12.18 -25.55
N PHE A 137 33.53 11.13 -24.96
CA PHE A 137 32.91 9.82 -24.80
C PHE A 137 32.89 9.40 -23.33
N PHE A 138 31.98 8.49 -22.97
CA PHE A 138 32.01 7.87 -21.65
C PHE A 138 33.30 7.05 -21.47
N THR A 139 33.92 7.20 -20.31
CA THR A 139 35.18 6.55 -19.94
C THR A 139 34.94 5.42 -18.94
N ASN A 140 35.97 4.61 -18.66
CA ASN A 140 35.90 3.61 -17.58
C ASN A 140 35.65 4.25 -16.20
N VAL A 141 36.13 5.48 -15.97
CA VAL A 141 35.84 6.22 -14.73
C VAL A 141 34.36 6.60 -14.65
N ASP A 142 33.74 6.98 -15.78
CA ASP A 142 32.30 7.23 -15.84
C ASP A 142 31.50 5.95 -15.57
N ALA A 143 31.96 4.82 -16.12
CA ALA A 143 31.38 3.50 -15.88
C ALA A 143 31.45 3.09 -14.40
N GLU A 144 32.59 3.28 -13.74
CA GLU A 144 32.74 3.00 -12.30
C GLU A 144 31.81 3.88 -11.44
N LEU A 145 31.69 5.17 -11.78
CA LEU A 145 30.79 6.08 -11.07
C LEU A 145 29.32 5.68 -11.27
N LEU A 146 28.92 5.36 -12.50
CA LEU A 146 27.55 4.95 -12.77
C LEU A 146 27.24 3.59 -12.11
N LEU A 147 28.18 2.66 -12.09
CA LEU A 147 28.02 1.37 -11.42
C LEU A 147 27.84 1.55 -9.90
N LEU A 148 28.61 2.46 -9.28
CA LEU A 148 28.44 2.80 -7.86
C LEU A 148 27.03 3.33 -7.58
N ILE A 149 26.57 4.29 -8.38
CA ILE A 149 25.21 4.85 -8.27
C ILE A 149 24.16 3.77 -8.50
N SER A 150 24.41 2.86 -9.44
CA SER A 150 23.51 1.76 -9.78
C SER A 150 23.35 0.76 -8.63
N ASN A 151 24.41 0.45 -7.90
CA ASN A 151 24.33 -0.39 -6.71
C ASN A 151 23.44 0.25 -5.63
N TYR A 152 23.55 1.57 -5.42
CA TYR A 152 22.64 2.29 -4.50
C TYR A 152 21.18 2.26 -4.98
N ALA A 153 20.95 2.48 -6.27
CA ALA A 153 19.62 2.41 -6.87
C ALA A 153 19.02 1.01 -6.72
N ALA A 154 19.82 -0.03 -6.94
CA ALA A 154 19.41 -1.42 -6.78
C ALA A 154 18.99 -1.72 -5.33
N SER A 155 19.80 -1.34 -4.33
CA SER A 155 19.44 -1.51 -2.92
C SER A 155 18.17 -0.74 -2.52
N ALA A 156 17.98 0.47 -3.05
CA ALA A 156 16.76 1.24 -2.79
C ALA A 156 15.51 0.57 -3.39
N ILE A 157 15.60 0.04 -4.60
CA ILE A 157 14.53 -0.72 -5.25
C ILE A 157 14.21 -1.98 -4.46
N GLU A 158 15.23 -2.75 -4.07
CA GLU A 158 15.06 -3.98 -3.30
C GLU A 158 14.41 -3.72 -1.95
N ASN A 159 14.88 -2.71 -1.21
CA ASN A 159 14.28 -2.31 0.06
C ASN A 159 12.79 -1.96 -0.11
N ALA A 160 12.44 -1.17 -1.11
CA ALA A 160 11.04 -0.82 -1.37
C ALA A 160 10.18 -2.06 -1.70
N ILE A 161 10.68 -2.97 -2.53
CA ILE A 161 9.99 -4.24 -2.85
C ILE A 161 9.83 -5.10 -1.59
N LEU A 162 10.84 -5.16 -0.73
CA LEU A 162 10.78 -5.88 0.54
C LEU A 162 9.75 -5.27 1.50
N TYR A 163 9.69 -3.95 1.60
CA TYR A 163 8.67 -3.24 2.38
C TYR A 163 7.26 -3.50 1.86
N ASP A 164 7.05 -3.43 0.54
CA ASP A 164 5.75 -3.73 -0.08
C ASP A 164 5.34 -5.19 0.15
N LYS A 165 6.28 -6.13 0.01
CA LYS A 165 6.05 -7.55 0.27
C LYS A 165 5.73 -7.82 1.74
N LEU A 166 6.40 -7.14 2.66
CA LEU A 166 6.11 -7.22 4.09
C LEU A 166 4.68 -6.73 4.37
N ARG A 167 4.31 -5.57 3.81
CA ARG A 167 2.98 -4.97 3.94
C ARG A 167 1.86 -5.87 3.36
N ASP A 168 2.08 -6.44 2.18
CA ASP A 168 1.16 -7.40 1.54
C ASP A 168 1.02 -8.68 2.37
N THR A 169 2.13 -9.21 2.89
CA THR A 169 2.13 -10.39 3.76
C THR A 169 1.37 -10.13 5.06
N GLN A 170 1.60 -8.98 5.70
CA GLN A 170 0.85 -8.56 6.89
C GLN A 170 -0.65 -8.47 6.61
N THR A 171 -1.04 -7.81 5.51
CA THR A 171 -2.44 -7.71 5.08
C THR A 171 -3.09 -9.08 4.88
N LYS A 172 -2.39 -10.01 4.21
CA LYS A 172 -2.87 -11.37 4.00
C LYS A 172 -3.04 -12.15 5.30
N ILE A 173 -2.11 -12.01 6.24
CA ILE A 173 -2.20 -12.66 7.56
C ILE A 173 -3.40 -12.11 8.34
N ILE A 174 -3.55 -10.78 8.39
CA ILE A 174 -4.66 -10.12 9.10
C ILE A 174 -6.00 -10.56 8.52
N ASN A 175 -6.17 -10.50 7.19
CA ASN A 175 -7.39 -10.97 6.53
C ASN A 175 -7.66 -12.46 6.82
N LYS A 176 -6.61 -13.27 6.93
CA LYS A 176 -6.76 -14.69 7.27
C LYS A 176 -7.21 -14.88 8.72
N LEU A 177 -6.67 -14.11 9.66
CA LEU A 177 -7.08 -14.14 11.07
C LEU A 177 -8.55 -13.69 11.23
N ALA A 178 -8.95 -12.61 10.56
CA ALA A 178 -10.34 -12.18 10.52
C ALA A 178 -11.28 -13.30 10.01
N SER A 179 -10.88 -14.00 8.93
CA SER A 179 -11.66 -15.11 8.38
C SER A 179 -11.81 -16.33 9.32
N VAL A 180 -10.97 -16.47 10.34
CA VAL A 180 -11.11 -17.55 11.34
C VAL A 180 -12.28 -17.27 12.28
N ALA A 181 -12.49 -16.01 12.67
CA ALA A 181 -13.64 -15.62 13.49
C ALA A 181 -14.96 -15.80 12.70
N GLU A 182 -14.95 -15.47 11.41
CA GLU A 182 -16.09 -15.67 10.49
C GLU A 182 -16.52 -17.14 10.40
N PHE A 183 -15.58 -18.09 10.42
CA PHE A 183 -15.90 -19.52 10.32
C PHE A 183 -16.84 -19.99 11.45
N LYS A 184 -16.83 -19.30 12.59
CA LYS A 184 -17.75 -19.56 13.70
C LYS A 184 -19.11 -18.87 13.58
N ASP A 185 -19.21 -17.74 12.87
CA ASP A 185 -20.36 -16.82 13.00
C ASP A 185 -21.20 -16.62 11.73
N GLN A 186 -21.02 -17.45 10.70
CA GLN A 186 -21.75 -17.34 9.41
C GLN A 186 -21.60 -15.99 8.68
N GLU A 187 -20.78 -15.06 9.17
CA GLU A 187 -20.44 -13.81 8.48
C GLU A 187 -19.54 -14.08 7.27
N THR A 188 -19.68 -13.26 6.23
CA THR A 188 -18.95 -13.48 4.96
C THR A 188 -17.64 -12.70 4.94
N SER A 189 -16.61 -13.25 4.31
CA SER A 189 -15.35 -12.52 4.04
C SER A 189 -15.52 -11.23 3.22
N LYS A 190 -16.67 -11.05 2.57
CA LYS A 190 -17.02 -9.80 1.89
C LYS A 190 -17.48 -8.73 2.88
N HIS A 191 -18.22 -9.09 3.93
CA HIS A 191 -18.65 -8.18 5.00
C HIS A 191 -17.47 -7.51 5.68
N THR A 192 -16.54 -8.29 6.24
CA THR A 192 -15.38 -7.75 6.98
C THR A 192 -14.50 -6.86 6.09
N LYS A 193 -14.35 -7.24 4.81
CA LYS A 193 -13.66 -6.39 3.82
C LYS A 193 -14.40 -5.07 3.56
N ARG A 194 -15.73 -5.08 3.41
CA ARG A 194 -16.53 -3.84 3.26
C ARG A 194 -16.42 -2.96 4.50
N VAL A 195 -16.50 -3.53 5.70
CA VAL A 195 -16.32 -2.80 6.97
C VAL A 195 -14.96 -2.10 7.01
N GLY A 196 -13.87 -2.79 6.63
CA GLY A 196 -12.54 -2.18 6.49
C GLY A 196 -12.51 -0.99 5.53
N LEU A 197 -13.08 -1.16 4.33
CA LEU A 197 -13.09 -0.12 3.29
C LEU A 197 -13.95 1.09 3.66
N TYR A 198 -15.14 0.89 4.25
CA TYR A 198 -15.96 1.99 4.76
C TYR A 198 -15.23 2.74 5.88
N SER A 199 -14.56 2.01 6.77
CA SER A 199 -13.82 2.59 7.88
C SER A 199 -12.65 3.45 7.40
N ALA A 200 -11.89 2.95 6.42
CA ALA A 200 -10.80 3.70 5.78
C ALA A 200 -11.30 4.98 5.11
N LEU A 201 -12.43 4.90 4.39
CA LEU A 201 -13.05 6.06 3.77
C LEU A 201 -13.46 7.12 4.80
N LEU A 202 -14.11 6.72 5.90
CA LEU A 202 -14.53 7.65 6.94
C LEU A 202 -13.32 8.25 7.67
N ALA A 203 -12.27 7.47 7.93
CA ALA A 203 -11.04 7.97 8.52
C ALA A 203 -10.36 9.03 7.64
N ASP A 204 -10.29 8.80 6.32
CA ASP A 204 -9.78 9.77 5.35
C ASP A 204 -10.57 11.08 5.41
N LYS A 205 -11.91 10.98 5.42
CA LYS A 205 -12.79 12.16 5.45
C LYS A 205 -12.77 12.89 6.79
N MET A 206 -12.47 12.19 7.87
CA MET A 206 -12.24 12.77 9.19
C MET A 206 -10.87 13.47 9.29
N GLY A 207 -9.99 13.30 8.30
CA GLY A 207 -8.68 13.95 8.24
C GLY A 207 -7.58 13.21 9.01
N LEU A 208 -7.73 11.90 9.23
CA LEU A 208 -6.67 11.08 9.80
C LEU A 208 -5.46 11.01 8.84
N ASN A 209 -4.27 10.74 9.40
CA ASN A 209 -3.09 10.56 8.58
C ASN A 209 -3.13 9.21 7.83
N GLN A 210 -2.30 9.07 6.78
CA GLN A 210 -2.28 7.87 5.93
C GLN A 210 -1.95 6.58 6.68
N ASP A 211 -1.17 6.66 7.75
CA ASP A 211 -0.83 5.50 8.58
C ASP A 211 -2.05 5.02 9.37
N ASP A 212 -2.81 5.94 9.98
CA ASP A 212 -4.04 5.61 10.72
C ASP A 212 -5.20 5.16 9.81
N ILE A 213 -5.32 5.73 8.61
CA ILE A 213 -6.27 5.27 7.58
C ILE A 213 -5.96 3.81 7.20
N TYR A 214 -4.67 3.50 7.02
CA TYR A 214 -4.27 2.14 6.68
C TYR A 214 -4.44 1.17 7.85
N LYS A 215 -4.14 1.61 9.08
CA LYS A 215 -4.38 0.81 10.30
C LYS A 215 -5.84 0.42 10.44
N ILE A 216 -6.78 1.37 10.33
CA ILE A 216 -8.20 1.08 10.52
C ILE A 216 -8.75 0.17 9.41
N GLU A 217 -8.28 0.32 8.17
CA GLU A 217 -8.66 -0.55 7.05
C GLU A 217 -8.36 -2.02 7.36
N LEU A 218 -7.19 -2.29 7.95
CA LEU A 218 -6.75 -3.63 8.32
C LEU A 218 -7.31 -4.11 9.66
N ALA A 219 -7.51 -3.20 10.62
CA ALA A 219 -7.89 -3.55 11.98
C ALA A 219 -9.41 -3.78 12.13
N ALA A 220 -10.24 -3.02 11.41
CA ALA A 220 -11.69 -3.12 11.49
C ALA A 220 -12.26 -4.52 11.16
N PRO A 221 -11.73 -5.27 10.17
CA PRO A 221 -12.10 -6.67 9.93
C PRO A 221 -12.00 -7.60 11.16
N MET A 222 -11.21 -7.25 12.19
CA MET A 222 -11.00 -8.06 13.38
C MET A 222 -11.90 -7.67 14.57
N HIS A 223 -12.85 -6.75 14.40
CA HIS A 223 -13.72 -6.26 15.49
C HIS A 223 -14.41 -7.40 16.25
N ASP A 224 -14.80 -8.47 15.54
CA ASP A 224 -15.50 -9.62 16.07
C ASP A 224 -14.60 -10.84 16.38
N ALA A 225 -13.27 -10.67 16.39
CA ALA A 225 -12.33 -11.76 16.64
C ALA A 225 -12.58 -12.51 17.96
N GLY A 226 -13.13 -11.83 18.96
CA GLY A 226 -13.46 -12.42 20.26
C GLY A 226 -14.63 -13.41 20.25
N LYS A 227 -15.44 -13.47 19.18
CA LYS A 227 -16.49 -14.49 19.03
C LYS A 227 -15.94 -15.92 19.08
N ILE A 228 -14.64 -16.10 18.84
CA ILE A 228 -13.96 -17.39 19.02
C ILE A 228 -14.11 -17.97 20.43
N GLY A 229 -14.17 -17.10 21.45
CA GLY A 229 -14.34 -17.48 22.85
C GLY A 229 -15.79 -17.76 23.27
N ILE A 230 -16.77 -17.53 22.38
CA ILE A 230 -18.19 -17.81 22.64
C ILE A 230 -18.54 -19.23 22.20
N THR A 231 -19.37 -19.92 22.99
CA THR A 231 -19.77 -21.30 22.69
C THR A 231 -20.75 -21.35 21.52
N ASP A 232 -20.61 -22.36 20.67
CA ASP A 232 -21.44 -22.53 19.47
C ASP A 232 -22.93 -22.70 19.82
N THR A 233 -23.24 -23.28 20.98
CA THR A 233 -24.63 -23.41 21.49
C THR A 233 -25.33 -22.06 21.64
N ILE A 234 -24.59 -21.02 22.02
CA ILE A 234 -25.12 -19.65 22.17
C ILE A 234 -25.01 -18.92 20.83
N LEU A 235 -23.84 -18.96 20.19
CA LEU A 235 -23.57 -18.17 18.98
C LEU A 235 -24.44 -18.60 17.78
N LEU A 236 -24.70 -19.91 17.64
CA LEU A 236 -25.47 -20.48 16.52
C LEU A 236 -26.94 -20.76 16.89
N LYS A 237 -27.43 -20.24 18.03
CA LYS A 237 -28.81 -20.47 18.48
C LYS A 237 -29.80 -19.88 17.44
N PRO A 238 -30.80 -20.66 16.97
CA PRO A 238 -31.76 -20.17 15.98
C PRO A 238 -32.85 -19.26 16.55
N ASP A 239 -33.10 -19.37 17.87
CA ASP A 239 -34.05 -18.55 18.60
C ASP A 239 -33.39 -17.29 19.16
N ARG A 240 -34.21 -16.33 19.62
CA ARG A 240 -33.70 -15.15 20.33
C ARG A 240 -32.93 -15.57 21.59
N LEU A 241 -31.79 -14.93 21.79
CA LEU A 241 -31.02 -15.04 23.02
C LEU A 241 -31.84 -14.47 24.19
N ASP A 242 -31.77 -15.13 25.34
CA ASP A 242 -32.23 -14.54 26.59
C ASP A 242 -31.20 -13.53 27.13
N GLN A 243 -31.49 -12.91 28.27
CA GLN A 243 -30.62 -11.87 28.83
C GLN A 243 -29.26 -12.43 29.27
N GLU A 244 -29.21 -13.63 29.84
CA GLU A 244 -27.96 -14.25 30.31
C GLU A 244 -27.09 -14.66 29.12
N GLU A 245 -27.70 -15.25 28.10
CA GLU A 245 -27.03 -15.59 26.84
C GLU A 245 -26.50 -14.34 26.12
N PHE A 246 -27.29 -13.26 26.08
CA PHE A 246 -26.85 -12.00 25.51
C PHE A 246 -25.71 -11.37 26.32
N ASP A 247 -25.74 -11.47 27.66
CA ASP A 247 -24.65 -11.02 28.52
C ASP A 247 -23.35 -11.80 28.25
N ILE A 248 -23.45 -13.10 27.94
CA ILE A 248 -22.30 -13.91 27.49
C ILE A 248 -21.81 -13.42 26.13
N VAL A 249 -22.69 -13.21 25.15
CA VAL A 249 -22.27 -12.74 23.81
C VAL A 249 -21.54 -11.40 23.90
N LYS A 250 -22.00 -10.46 24.74
CA LYS A 250 -21.32 -9.16 24.94
C LYS A 250 -19.86 -9.29 25.37
N THR A 251 -19.45 -10.42 25.99
CA THR A 251 -18.06 -10.63 26.40
C THR A 251 -17.07 -10.78 25.24
N HIS A 252 -17.55 -11.00 24.00
CA HIS A 252 -16.66 -11.09 22.83
C HIS A 252 -15.82 -9.82 22.63
N THR A 253 -16.31 -8.64 23.04
CA THR A 253 -15.56 -7.39 22.93
C THR A 253 -14.30 -7.43 23.80
N GLN A 254 -14.45 -7.86 25.07
CA GLN A 254 -13.33 -8.02 25.99
C GLN A 254 -12.40 -9.17 25.57
N ILE A 255 -12.95 -10.31 25.16
CA ILE A 255 -12.16 -11.44 24.66
C ILE A 255 -11.33 -11.02 23.43
N GLY A 256 -11.93 -10.25 22.52
CA GLY A 256 -11.27 -9.71 21.35
C GLY A 256 -10.14 -8.74 21.71
N TYR A 257 -10.37 -7.85 22.67
CA TYR A 257 -9.33 -6.98 23.22
C TYR A 257 -8.17 -7.81 23.81
N ASP A 258 -8.46 -8.76 24.69
CA ASP A 258 -7.44 -9.58 25.37
C ASP A 258 -6.64 -10.44 24.38
N LEU A 259 -7.28 -10.92 23.31
CA LEU A 259 -6.66 -11.70 22.24
C LEU A 259 -5.73 -10.85 21.38
N LEU A 260 -6.13 -9.61 21.07
CA LEU A 260 -5.46 -8.77 20.08
C LEU A 260 -4.47 -7.77 20.71
N PHE A 261 -4.60 -7.45 21.99
CA PHE A 261 -3.83 -6.36 22.59
C PHE A 261 -2.32 -6.67 22.62
N ASP A 262 -1.56 -5.83 21.93
CA ASP A 262 -0.10 -5.84 21.94
C ASP A 262 0.41 -4.41 22.00
N SER A 263 1.15 -4.07 23.05
CA SER A 263 1.66 -2.72 23.28
C SER A 263 2.76 -2.30 22.31
N GLU A 264 3.45 -3.26 21.67
CA GLU A 264 4.55 -2.98 20.74
C GLU A 264 4.08 -2.92 19.28
N ASN A 265 2.83 -3.32 19.00
CA ASN A 265 2.27 -3.36 17.67
C ASN A 265 1.03 -2.47 17.55
N GLU A 266 1.20 -1.30 16.93
CA GLU A 266 0.13 -0.30 16.79
C GLU A 266 -1.08 -0.80 15.95
N TYR A 267 -0.90 -1.77 15.04
CA TYR A 267 -2.03 -2.37 14.30
C TYR A 267 -2.89 -3.24 15.21
N LEU A 268 -2.24 -4.12 15.99
CA LEU A 268 -2.90 -5.01 16.94
C LEU A 268 -3.55 -4.24 18.09
N LYS A 269 -2.87 -3.21 18.60
CA LYS A 269 -3.44 -2.28 19.58
C LYS A 269 -4.69 -1.57 19.05
N THR A 270 -4.67 -1.10 17.80
CA THR A 270 -5.84 -0.49 17.15
C THR A 270 -6.98 -1.51 17.00
N ALA A 271 -6.66 -2.73 16.58
CA ALA A 271 -7.63 -3.81 16.45
C ALA A 271 -8.26 -4.20 17.80
N ALA A 272 -7.46 -4.26 18.87
CA ALA A 272 -7.94 -4.51 20.22
C ALA A 272 -8.91 -3.41 20.67
N LEU A 273 -8.57 -2.14 20.46
CA LEU A 273 -9.46 -1.02 20.78
C LEU A 273 -10.76 -1.09 20.00
N ILE A 274 -10.70 -1.39 18.70
CA ILE A 274 -11.90 -1.58 17.87
C ILE A 274 -12.76 -2.73 18.42
N ALA A 275 -12.15 -3.89 18.71
CA ALA A 275 -12.88 -5.03 19.26
C ALA A 275 -13.57 -4.69 20.59
N LEU A 276 -12.92 -3.91 21.44
CA LEU A 276 -13.50 -3.48 22.71
C LEU A 276 -14.63 -2.47 22.53
N GLU A 277 -14.54 -1.57 21.55
CA GLU A 277 -15.34 -0.34 21.50
C GLU A 277 -16.40 -0.29 20.40
N HIS A 278 -16.42 -1.20 19.43
CA HIS A 278 -17.34 -1.11 18.28
C HIS A 278 -18.83 -1.24 18.65
N HIS A 279 -19.14 -1.68 19.87
CA HIS A 279 -20.49 -1.69 20.44
C HIS A 279 -20.76 -0.60 21.49
N GLU A 280 -19.78 0.28 21.73
CA GLU A 280 -20.02 1.51 22.47
C GLU A 280 -20.91 2.44 21.65
N LYS A 281 -21.73 3.22 22.35
CA LYS A 281 -22.67 4.15 21.73
C LYS A 281 -22.30 5.57 22.10
N TRP A 282 -22.44 6.49 21.16
CA TRP A 282 -22.11 7.89 21.36
C TRP A 282 -22.74 8.50 22.63
N ASP A 283 -23.94 8.07 23.01
CA ASP A 283 -24.66 8.52 24.20
C ASP A 283 -24.25 7.87 25.54
N GLY A 284 -23.40 6.84 25.52
CA GLY A 284 -22.96 6.09 26.70
C GLY A 284 -23.84 4.88 27.05
N THR A 285 -24.82 4.51 26.23
CA THR A 285 -25.71 3.35 26.46
C THR A 285 -25.20 2.05 25.82
N GLY A 286 -23.95 2.06 25.32
CA GLY A 286 -23.27 0.91 24.73
C GLY A 286 -22.62 -0.01 25.76
N TYR A 287 -21.80 -0.94 25.26
CA TYR A 287 -21.06 -1.91 26.08
C TYR A 287 -19.66 -2.13 25.47
N PRO A 288 -18.68 -2.64 26.25
CA PRO A 288 -18.77 -3.14 27.62
C PRO A 288 -18.54 -2.10 28.73
N LEU A 289 -18.01 -0.93 28.41
CA LEU A 289 -17.58 0.07 29.39
C LEU A 289 -18.59 1.23 29.55
N GLY A 290 -19.49 1.42 28.59
CA GLY A 290 -20.46 2.51 28.61
C GLY A 290 -19.81 3.87 28.33
N LYS A 291 -18.77 3.86 27.49
CA LYS A 291 -18.02 5.07 27.10
C LYS A 291 -18.92 6.03 26.35
N LYS A 292 -18.72 7.33 26.57
CA LYS A 292 -19.56 8.38 25.96
C LYS A 292 -18.76 9.33 25.08
N GLY A 293 -19.29 9.64 23.91
CA GLY A 293 -18.73 10.63 23.00
C GLY A 293 -17.28 10.32 22.62
N GLU A 294 -16.37 11.25 22.92
CA GLU A 294 -14.95 11.16 22.60
C GLU A 294 -14.14 10.25 23.53
N GLU A 295 -14.74 9.69 24.59
CA GLU A 295 -14.12 8.62 25.38
C GLU A 295 -13.94 7.33 24.57
N ILE A 296 -14.79 7.17 23.54
CA ILE A 296 -14.67 6.13 22.52
C ILE A 296 -13.60 6.59 21.53
N SER A 297 -12.62 5.73 21.23
CA SER A 297 -11.61 6.05 20.24
C SER A 297 -12.27 6.39 18.90
N ILE A 298 -11.59 7.21 18.09
CA ILE A 298 -12.08 7.53 16.75
C ILE A 298 -12.24 6.25 15.91
N PHE A 299 -11.37 5.25 16.12
CA PHE A 299 -11.45 3.95 15.48
C PHE A 299 -12.73 3.20 15.84
N GLY A 300 -13.06 3.09 17.14
CA GLY A 300 -14.29 2.44 17.61
C GLY A 300 -15.55 3.11 17.06
N ARG A 301 -15.59 4.45 17.05
CA ARG A 301 -16.71 5.24 16.51
C ARG A 301 -16.93 5.03 15.01
N ILE A 302 -15.84 4.99 14.23
CA ILE A 302 -15.90 4.73 12.79
C ILE A 302 -16.40 3.31 12.52
N VAL A 303 -15.84 2.31 13.20
CA VAL A 303 -16.18 0.90 12.96
C VAL A 303 -17.60 0.60 13.39
N ALA A 304 -18.11 1.19 14.47
CA ALA A 304 -19.51 1.04 14.88
C ALA A 304 -20.50 1.45 13.78
N ILE A 305 -20.20 2.51 13.03
CA ILE A 305 -21.03 2.93 11.88
C ILE A 305 -20.88 1.94 10.73
N ALA A 306 -19.65 1.58 10.37
CA ALA A 306 -19.35 0.71 9.24
C ALA A 306 -19.95 -0.70 9.42
N ASP A 307 -19.80 -1.29 10.59
CA ASP A 307 -20.33 -2.61 10.95
C ASP A 307 -21.86 -2.61 10.92
N VAL A 308 -22.51 -1.72 11.68
CA VAL A 308 -23.99 -1.68 11.73
C VAL A 308 -24.59 -1.44 10.34
N PHE A 309 -23.99 -0.56 9.55
CA PHE A 309 -24.45 -0.32 8.19
C PHE A 309 -24.39 -1.59 7.34
N ASP A 310 -23.22 -2.24 7.29
CA ASP A 310 -23.02 -3.42 6.45
C ASP A 310 -23.86 -4.60 6.92
N ALA A 311 -24.00 -4.78 8.23
CA ALA A 311 -24.84 -5.80 8.84
C ALA A 311 -26.33 -5.64 8.48
N LEU A 312 -26.83 -4.40 8.35
CA LEU A 312 -28.23 -4.14 7.98
C LEU A 312 -28.54 -4.48 6.51
N ILE A 313 -27.59 -4.25 5.60
CA ILE A 313 -27.76 -4.48 4.15
C ILE A 313 -27.29 -5.87 3.68
N SER A 314 -26.75 -6.67 4.59
CA SER A 314 -26.29 -8.04 4.33
C SER A 314 -27.41 -9.06 4.62
N VAL A 315 -27.48 -10.12 3.81
CA VAL A 315 -28.44 -11.21 4.03
C VAL A 315 -27.96 -12.07 5.20
N ARG A 316 -28.80 -12.28 6.21
CA ARG A 316 -28.52 -13.17 7.35
C ARG A 316 -29.59 -14.26 7.45
N THR A 317 -29.22 -15.42 8.01
CA THR A 317 -30.08 -16.62 8.11
C THR A 317 -31.45 -16.36 8.74
N TYR A 318 -31.53 -15.39 9.67
CA TYR A 318 -32.73 -15.09 10.45
C TYR A 318 -33.41 -13.76 10.10
N LYS A 319 -32.89 -12.97 9.15
CA LYS A 319 -33.43 -11.64 8.84
C LYS A 319 -33.17 -11.24 7.37
N PRO A 320 -34.19 -10.80 6.62
CA PRO A 320 -33.96 -10.26 5.28
C PRO A 320 -33.12 -8.98 5.36
N ALA A 321 -32.21 -8.81 4.39
CA ALA A 321 -31.43 -7.59 4.23
C ALA A 321 -32.35 -6.39 4.05
N TRP A 322 -32.00 -5.27 4.66
CA TRP A 322 -32.63 -3.98 4.40
C TRP A 322 -32.18 -3.45 3.05
N SER A 323 -32.98 -2.58 2.45
CA SER A 323 -32.48 -1.75 1.35
C SER A 323 -31.37 -0.83 1.86
N PHE A 324 -30.51 -0.41 0.93
CA PHE A 324 -29.42 0.52 1.22
C PHE A 324 -29.97 1.83 1.83
N GLU A 325 -31.11 2.29 1.30
CA GLU A 325 -31.81 3.50 1.74
C GLU A 325 -32.37 3.35 3.17
N GLU A 326 -32.97 2.21 3.50
CA GLU A 326 -33.48 1.94 4.86
C GLU A 326 -32.34 1.88 5.90
N ALA A 327 -31.22 1.24 5.57
CA ALA A 327 -30.05 1.18 6.44
C ALA A 327 -29.46 2.58 6.66
N TYR A 328 -29.35 3.38 5.59
CA TYR A 328 -28.89 4.76 5.68
C TYR A 328 -29.83 5.63 6.54
N ASP A 329 -31.15 5.55 6.33
CA ASP A 329 -32.14 6.27 7.12
C ASP A 329 -32.06 5.92 8.61
N PHE A 330 -31.75 4.67 8.94
CA PHE A 330 -31.53 4.25 10.32
C PHE A 330 -30.29 4.89 10.92
N LEU A 331 -29.17 4.94 10.20
CA LEU A 331 -27.97 5.65 10.68
C LEU A 331 -28.30 7.12 10.98
N LYS A 332 -28.99 7.81 10.06
CA LYS A 332 -29.39 9.22 10.25
C LYS A 332 -30.28 9.44 11.46
N LYS A 333 -31.27 8.56 11.68
CA LYS A 333 -32.19 8.64 12.83
C LYS A 333 -31.47 8.46 14.17
N ASN A 334 -30.33 7.76 14.18
CA ASN A 334 -29.54 7.49 15.38
C ASN A 334 -28.27 8.37 15.48
N ARG A 335 -28.21 9.46 14.70
CA ARG A 335 -27.16 10.48 14.74
C ARG A 335 -27.15 11.18 16.10
N GLY A 336 -26.02 11.16 16.81
CA GLY A 336 -25.86 11.79 18.12
C GLY A 336 -26.42 10.98 19.30
N THR A 337 -26.94 9.78 19.06
CA THR A 337 -27.33 8.82 20.11
C THR A 337 -26.49 7.55 20.01
N HIS A 338 -26.71 6.74 18.99
CA HIS A 338 -25.88 5.56 18.72
C HIS A 338 -24.54 5.99 18.11
N PHE A 339 -24.58 6.89 17.13
CA PHE A 339 -23.43 7.18 16.27
C PHE A 339 -22.91 8.61 16.45
N ASP A 340 -21.60 8.78 16.26
CA ASP A 340 -20.95 10.09 16.23
C ASP A 340 -21.61 10.98 15.16
N PRO A 341 -22.12 12.17 15.53
CA PRO A 341 -22.83 13.03 14.61
C PRO A 341 -21.98 13.52 13.44
N ILE A 342 -20.67 13.74 13.65
CA ILE A 342 -19.76 14.22 12.60
C ILE A 342 -19.52 13.10 11.59
N LEU A 343 -19.30 11.88 12.05
CA LEU A 343 -19.06 10.73 11.17
C LEU A 343 -20.29 10.39 10.33
N ILE A 344 -21.51 10.55 10.85
CA ILE A 344 -22.74 10.38 10.07
C ILE A 344 -22.89 11.44 8.97
N ASP A 345 -22.45 12.67 9.23
CA ASP A 345 -22.44 13.73 8.22
C ASP A 345 -21.44 13.38 7.11
N LEU A 346 -20.22 12.96 7.48
CA LEU A 346 -19.21 12.49 6.52
C LEU A 346 -19.67 11.27 5.73
N PHE A 347 -20.35 10.31 6.39
CA PHE A 347 -20.97 9.17 5.72
C PHE A 347 -21.99 9.63 4.66
N SER A 348 -22.82 10.61 5.00
CA SER A 348 -23.83 11.17 4.11
C SER A 348 -23.22 11.89 2.91
N GLU A 349 -22.16 12.66 3.12
CA GLU A 349 -21.42 13.36 2.05
C GLU A 349 -20.73 12.39 1.08
N ASN A 350 -20.44 11.16 1.52
CA ASN A 350 -19.70 10.16 0.76
C ASN A 350 -20.55 8.93 0.39
N ILE A 351 -21.87 9.06 0.44
CA ILE A 351 -22.83 7.95 0.25
C ILE A 351 -22.65 7.21 -1.08
N GLU A 352 -22.32 7.92 -2.16
CA GLU A 352 -22.10 7.31 -3.48
C GLU A 352 -20.85 6.43 -3.50
N ARG A 353 -19.79 6.82 -2.77
CA ARG A 353 -18.57 6.01 -2.67
C ARG A 353 -18.82 4.77 -1.82
N ILE A 354 -19.61 4.88 -0.76
CA ILE A 354 -20.04 3.76 0.09
C ILE A 354 -20.88 2.78 -0.74
N ARG A 355 -21.84 3.29 -1.53
CA ARG A 355 -22.64 2.49 -2.45
C ARG A 355 -21.77 1.75 -3.46
N ALA A 356 -20.76 2.41 -4.03
CA ALA A 356 -19.83 1.77 -4.96
C ALA A 356 -19.07 0.59 -4.31
N ILE A 357 -18.56 0.75 -3.09
CA ILE A 357 -17.88 -0.32 -2.34
C ILE A 357 -18.84 -1.51 -2.11
N TYR A 358 -20.08 -1.25 -1.71
CA TYR A 358 -21.10 -2.30 -1.53
C TYR A 358 -21.36 -3.07 -2.82
N LEU A 359 -21.52 -2.37 -3.95
CA LEU A 359 -21.80 -2.99 -5.25
C LEU A 359 -20.62 -3.82 -5.77
N GLU A 360 -19.39 -3.37 -5.55
CA GLU A 360 -18.17 -4.09 -5.96
C GLU A 360 -17.99 -5.40 -5.17
N LEU A 361 -18.40 -5.41 -3.90
CA LEU A 361 -18.24 -6.54 -2.99
C LEU A 361 -19.58 -7.16 -2.56
N ARG A 362 -20.59 -7.15 -3.44
CA ARG A 362 -21.93 -7.68 -3.11
C ARG A 362 -21.89 -9.19 -2.88
N ASP A 363 -22.60 -9.66 -1.86
CA ASP A 363 -22.69 -11.09 -1.51
C ASP A 363 -23.25 -11.98 -2.63
#